data_AF-A0A099TYH6-F1
#
_entry.id   AF-A0A099TYH6-F1
#
_cell.length_a   1.000
_cell.length_b   1.000
_cell.length_c   1.000
_cell.angle_alpha   90.00
_cell.angle_beta   90.00
_cell.angle_gamma   90.00
#
_symmetry.space_group_name_H-M   'P 1'
#
loop_
_entity.id
_entity.type
_entity.pdbx_description
1 polymer ?
#
loop_
_entity_poly.entity_id
_entity_poly.type
_entity_poly.pdbx_seq_one_letter_code
_entity_poly.pdbx_strand_id
1 'polypeptide(L)'
;MHNSELVSFGIIALLIVIAPYISRLTRLPVAVIEIILGALTCHYGLFKNSDTLNTVAHVSFLYLMLLAGMEVDLRGFSRLGRSFYKKAMLYFGTLYAICAVIVIAMQLKWIYIAILPVMSLGMIVALLRDYGKTHKWLNIALRIGIIGELASIVALIMVQNGYSQNSDNSPFEIYKSFILLAIFIITFAILFRISKIIFWWKPTLKLWFMPTNDSYNQDIRFSFMLFFVLIGITTLMDIEDVLGAFLAGMVVATFFSYKYDMVHKLNDIGFGFFVPLFFVYVGSTLNLNAILHDHKIVWYGISIAFVMFLIRLIASYFAFKSYFCSLKDTTLFALSGCMPLTFLVAIAKIGLGFKAIDDSEYYSLVIAAVFEAVFFTVLIKIIFYSGNSKARKD
;
A
#
# COMPACT_ATOMS: atom_id res chain seq x y z
N MET A 1 -27.66 1.31 20.23
CA MET A 1 -26.42 1.66 19.49
C MET A 1 -25.52 0.43 19.31
N HIS A 2 -25.21 -0.34 20.35
CA HIS A 2 -24.33 -1.53 20.20
C HIS A 2 -24.91 -2.64 19.28
N ASN A 3 -26.21 -2.95 19.38
CA ASN A 3 -26.84 -3.98 18.54
C ASN A 3 -26.81 -3.64 17.03
N SER A 4 -26.94 -2.36 16.66
CA SER A 4 -26.88 -1.94 15.25
C SER A 4 -25.47 -2.05 14.67
N GLU A 5 -24.44 -1.86 15.48
CA GLU A 5 -23.04 -1.99 15.04
C GLU A 5 -22.65 -3.44 14.80
N LEU A 6 -23.08 -4.36 15.69
CA LEU A 6 -22.85 -5.80 15.52
C LEU A 6 -23.55 -6.33 14.26
N VAL A 7 -24.73 -5.81 13.92
CA VAL A 7 -25.41 -6.15 12.67
C VAL A 7 -24.59 -5.68 11.46
N SER A 8 -24.02 -4.47 11.48
CA SER A 8 -23.11 -3.99 10.43
C SER A 8 -21.92 -4.94 10.24
N PHE A 9 -21.27 -5.36 11.32
CA PHE A 9 -20.16 -6.33 11.24
C PHE A 9 -20.62 -7.69 10.70
N GLY A 10 -21.82 -8.16 11.07
CA GLY A 10 -22.41 -9.38 10.51
C GLY A 10 -22.63 -9.29 9.00
N ILE A 11 -23.15 -8.16 8.51
CA ILE A 11 -23.34 -7.91 7.08
C ILE A 11 -21.98 -7.86 6.38
N ILE A 12 -21.00 -7.13 6.92
CA ILE A 12 -19.66 -7.04 6.34
C ILE A 12 -19.01 -8.43 6.26
N ALA A 13 -19.10 -9.24 7.31
CA ALA A 13 -18.58 -10.60 7.30
C ALA A 13 -19.23 -11.46 6.19
N LEU A 14 -20.54 -11.32 5.97
CA LEU A 14 -21.23 -11.98 4.86
C LEU A 14 -20.68 -11.51 3.50
N LEU A 15 -20.44 -10.20 3.31
CA LEU A 15 -19.86 -9.67 2.09
C LEU A 15 -18.44 -10.21 1.84
N ILE A 16 -17.61 -10.29 2.88
CA ILE A 16 -16.25 -10.86 2.80
C ILE A 16 -16.32 -12.32 2.35
N VAL A 17 -17.26 -13.11 2.87
CA VAL A 17 -17.45 -14.51 2.45
C VAL A 17 -17.88 -14.59 0.99
N ILE A 18 -18.78 -13.73 0.54
CA ILE A 18 -19.33 -13.74 -0.83
C ILE A 18 -18.32 -13.23 -1.86
N ALA A 19 -17.45 -12.29 -1.49
CA ALA A 19 -16.56 -11.59 -2.42
C ALA A 19 -15.66 -12.51 -3.26
N PRO A 20 -14.98 -13.54 -2.71
CA PRO A 20 -14.19 -14.48 -3.51
C PRO A 20 -15.00 -15.26 -4.54
N TYR A 21 -16.26 -15.61 -4.25
CA TYR A 21 -17.12 -16.34 -5.20
C TYR A 21 -17.53 -15.44 -6.37
N ILE A 22 -17.90 -14.19 -6.09
CA ILE A 22 -18.20 -13.19 -7.12
C ILE A 22 -16.94 -12.86 -7.93
N SER A 23 -15.79 -12.75 -7.28
CA SER A 23 -14.49 -12.55 -7.94
C SER A 23 -14.18 -13.67 -8.94
N ARG A 24 -14.43 -14.95 -8.58
CA ARG A 24 -14.27 -16.08 -9.52
C ARG A 24 -15.22 -15.99 -10.72
N LEU A 25 -16.46 -15.54 -10.50
CA LEU A 25 -17.46 -15.40 -11.56
C LEU A 25 -17.12 -14.27 -12.54
N THR A 26 -16.76 -13.11 -11.99
CA THR A 26 -16.47 -11.87 -12.75
C THR A 26 -15.03 -11.79 -13.26
N ARG A 27 -14.13 -12.61 -12.71
CA ARG A 27 -12.67 -12.59 -12.95
C ARG A 27 -11.99 -11.28 -12.55
N LEU A 28 -12.63 -10.48 -11.68
CA LEU A 28 -12.05 -9.26 -11.10
C LEU A 28 -11.25 -9.59 -9.83
N PRO A 29 -10.24 -8.78 -9.46
CA PRO A 29 -9.54 -8.94 -8.18
C PRO A 29 -10.51 -8.89 -6.98
N VAL A 30 -10.28 -9.71 -5.96
CA VAL A 30 -11.17 -9.82 -4.79
C VAL A 30 -11.35 -8.48 -4.09
N ALA A 31 -10.27 -7.72 -3.89
CA ALA A 31 -10.32 -6.38 -3.28
C ALA A 31 -11.22 -5.39 -4.03
N VAL A 32 -11.29 -5.49 -5.36
CA VAL A 32 -12.20 -4.66 -6.18
C VAL A 32 -13.66 -5.04 -5.92
N ILE A 33 -13.95 -6.34 -5.82
CA ILE A 33 -15.29 -6.83 -5.49
C ILE A 33 -15.71 -6.40 -4.09
N GLU A 34 -14.81 -6.44 -3.11
CA GLU A 34 -15.07 -6.00 -1.74
C GLU A 34 -15.48 -4.52 -1.69
N ILE A 35 -14.76 -3.64 -2.41
CA ILE A 35 -15.12 -2.22 -2.55
C ILE A 35 -16.50 -2.07 -3.19
N ILE A 36 -16.78 -2.79 -4.29
CA ILE A 36 -18.07 -2.71 -4.99
C ILE A 36 -19.22 -3.16 -4.08
N LEU A 37 -19.04 -4.29 -3.37
CA LEU A 37 -20.04 -4.82 -2.45
C LEU A 37 -20.32 -3.86 -1.30
N GLY A 38 -19.28 -3.28 -0.70
CA GLY A 38 -19.41 -2.25 0.34
C GLY A 38 -20.19 -1.03 -0.14
N ALA A 39 -19.89 -0.55 -1.35
CA ALA A 39 -20.58 0.61 -1.93
C ALA A 39 -22.05 0.32 -2.21
N LEU A 40 -22.37 -0.83 -2.81
CA LEU A 40 -23.75 -1.22 -3.12
C LEU A 40 -24.58 -1.40 -1.84
N THR A 41 -24.07 -2.17 -0.89
CA THR A 41 -24.81 -2.47 0.34
C THR A 41 -25.05 -1.25 1.22
N CYS A 42 -24.08 -0.33 1.30
CA CYS A 42 -24.27 0.94 1.98
C CYS A 42 -25.25 1.85 1.23
N HIS A 43 -25.19 1.88 -0.11
CA HIS A 43 -26.12 2.66 -0.93
C HIS A 43 -27.58 2.23 -0.77
N TYR A 44 -27.83 0.93 -0.67
CA TYR A 44 -29.17 0.38 -0.36
C TYR A 44 -29.55 0.51 1.12
N GLY A 45 -28.69 1.07 1.97
CA GLY A 45 -28.96 1.32 3.39
C GLY A 45 -28.97 0.06 4.27
N LEU A 46 -28.35 -1.04 3.82
CA LEU A 46 -28.30 -2.30 4.58
C LEU A 46 -27.47 -2.17 5.86
N PHE A 47 -26.42 -1.34 5.83
CA PHE A 47 -25.71 -0.90 7.02
C PHE A 47 -25.28 0.56 6.86
N LYS A 48 -24.95 1.20 7.99
CA LYS A 48 -24.45 2.56 8.03
C LYS A 48 -23.04 2.60 8.63
N ASN A 49 -22.26 3.56 8.18
CA ASN A 49 -20.95 3.83 8.78
C ASN A 49 -21.14 4.29 10.24
N SER A 50 -20.40 3.67 11.14
CA SER A 50 -20.31 4.04 12.56
C SER A 50 -18.85 4.38 12.90
N ASP A 51 -18.64 5.10 14.00
CA ASP A 51 -17.30 5.42 14.48
C ASP A 51 -16.51 4.16 14.86
N THR A 52 -17.20 3.13 15.37
CA THR A 52 -16.59 1.82 15.64
C THR A 52 -16.13 1.12 14.37
N LEU A 53 -16.95 1.12 13.31
CA LEU A 53 -16.55 0.56 12.02
C LEU A 53 -15.37 1.33 11.43
N ASN A 54 -15.37 2.67 11.51
CA ASN A 54 -14.25 3.50 11.07
C ASN A 54 -12.95 3.14 11.82
N THR A 55 -13.02 2.99 13.14
CA THR A 55 -11.86 2.63 13.97
C THR A 55 -11.33 1.24 13.61
N VAL A 56 -12.21 0.25 13.48
CA VAL A 56 -11.81 -1.12 13.09
C VAL A 56 -11.23 -1.14 11.68
N ALA A 57 -11.81 -0.40 10.73
CA ALA A 57 -11.28 -0.28 9.38
C ALA A 57 -9.92 0.42 9.34
N HIS A 58 -9.68 1.41 10.21
CA HIS A 58 -8.37 2.05 10.36
C HIS A 58 -7.33 1.07 10.91
N VAL A 59 -7.67 0.29 11.94
CA VAL A 59 -6.80 -0.80 12.44
C VAL A 59 -6.54 -1.84 11.35
N SER A 60 -7.55 -2.21 10.56
CA SER A 60 -7.41 -3.11 9.41
C SER A 60 -6.44 -2.56 8.36
N PHE A 61 -6.51 -1.26 8.09
CA PHE A 61 -5.59 -0.58 7.19
C PHE A 61 -4.15 -0.61 7.71
N LEU A 62 -3.95 -0.29 8.99
CA LEU A 62 -2.63 -0.41 9.62
C LEU A 62 -2.14 -1.85 9.59
N TYR A 63 -3.03 -2.84 9.77
CA TYR A 63 -2.66 -4.25 9.67
C TYR A 63 -2.19 -4.63 8.26
N LEU A 64 -2.84 -4.09 7.21
CA LEU A 64 -2.37 -4.25 5.84
C LEU A 64 -0.95 -3.69 5.66
N MET A 65 -0.65 -2.55 6.30
CA MET A 65 0.68 -1.94 6.27
C MET A 65 1.73 -2.75 7.05
N LEU A 66 1.33 -3.42 8.14
CA LEU A 66 2.15 -4.43 8.81
C LEU A 66 2.50 -5.58 7.86
N LEU A 67 1.51 -6.12 7.13
CA LEU A 67 1.74 -7.19 6.16
C LEU A 67 2.72 -6.74 5.07
N ALA A 68 2.55 -5.54 4.51
CA ALA A 68 3.46 -4.98 3.52
C ALA A 68 4.88 -4.81 4.08
N GLY A 69 5.02 -4.33 5.32
CA GLY A 69 6.30 -4.25 6.01
C GLY A 69 6.98 -5.61 6.18
N MET A 70 6.21 -6.69 6.38
CA MET A 70 6.76 -8.05 6.47
C MET A 70 7.28 -8.60 5.13
N GLU A 71 6.78 -8.09 4.01
CA GLU A 71 7.26 -8.52 2.68
C GLU A 71 8.63 -7.93 2.31
N VAL A 72 9.09 -6.93 3.06
CA VAL A 72 10.36 -6.25 2.83
C VAL A 72 11.55 -7.17 3.18
N ASP A 73 12.15 -7.80 2.17
CA ASP A 73 13.42 -8.51 2.33
C ASP A 73 14.62 -7.55 2.33
N LEU A 74 14.92 -6.96 3.49
CA LEU A 74 16.10 -6.10 3.68
C LEU A 74 17.43 -6.81 3.37
N ARG A 75 17.51 -8.15 3.46
CA ARG A 75 18.75 -8.89 3.17
C ARG A 75 19.03 -8.93 1.68
N GLY A 76 17.98 -9.00 0.86
CA GLY A 76 18.08 -8.96 -0.59
C GLY A 76 18.61 -7.63 -1.15
N PHE A 77 18.45 -6.52 -0.42
CA PHE A 77 18.86 -5.18 -0.86
C PHE A 77 20.36 -4.94 -0.80
N SER A 78 21.05 -5.46 0.21
CA SER A 78 22.51 -5.28 0.35
C SER A 78 23.31 -5.90 -0.81
N ARG A 79 22.70 -6.84 -1.54
CA ARG A 79 23.31 -7.54 -2.68
C ARG A 79 23.07 -6.86 -4.03
N LEU A 80 22.27 -5.79 -4.10
CA LEU A 80 21.82 -5.22 -5.38
C LEU A 80 22.87 -4.41 -6.15
N GLY A 81 24.03 -4.14 -5.54
CA GLY A 81 25.14 -3.46 -6.20
C GLY A 81 24.85 -2.00 -6.58
N ARG A 82 25.90 -1.21 -6.83
CA ARG A 82 25.78 0.23 -7.09
C ARG A 82 24.99 0.57 -8.36
N SER A 83 24.99 -0.32 -9.35
CA SER A 83 24.27 -0.15 -10.61
C SER A 83 22.75 -0.10 -10.42
N PHE A 84 22.19 -0.97 -9.57
CA PHE A 84 20.75 -0.96 -9.28
C PHE A 84 20.34 0.34 -8.59
N TYR A 85 21.07 0.78 -7.55
CA TYR A 85 20.74 2.00 -6.82
C TYR A 85 20.78 3.24 -7.70
N LYS A 86 21.74 3.33 -8.64
CA LYS A 86 21.77 4.41 -9.63
C LYS A 86 20.51 4.42 -10.50
N LYS A 87 20.05 3.26 -10.97
CA LYS A 87 18.83 3.16 -11.78
C LYS A 87 17.57 3.43 -10.96
N ALA A 88 17.50 2.96 -9.72
CA ALA A 88 16.40 3.26 -8.81
C ALA A 88 16.32 4.77 -8.53
N MET A 89 17.45 5.43 -8.26
CA MET A 89 17.51 6.88 -8.06
C MET A 89 17.10 7.63 -9.33
N LEU A 90 17.53 7.16 -10.51
CA LEU A 90 17.09 7.73 -11.78
C LEU A 90 15.58 7.57 -12.00
N TYR A 91 15.03 6.40 -11.64
CA TYR A 91 13.59 6.10 -11.73
C TYR A 91 12.78 7.03 -10.82
N PHE A 92 13.08 7.08 -9.53
CA PHE A 92 12.35 7.95 -8.61
C PHE A 92 12.59 9.44 -8.89
N GLY A 93 13.83 9.81 -9.26
CA GLY A 93 14.15 11.18 -9.65
C GLY A 93 13.31 11.64 -10.84
N THR A 94 13.17 10.81 -11.88
CA THR A 94 12.30 11.13 -13.02
C THR A 94 10.82 11.09 -12.67
N LEU A 95 10.37 10.08 -11.90
CA LEU A 95 8.98 9.93 -11.46
C LEU A 95 8.52 11.18 -10.69
N TYR A 96 9.27 11.60 -9.67
CA TYR A 96 8.94 12.77 -8.85
C TYR A 96 9.17 14.10 -9.60
N ALA A 97 10.16 14.20 -10.48
CA ALA A 97 10.35 15.41 -11.29
C ALA A 97 9.17 15.66 -12.25
N ILE A 98 8.73 14.62 -12.97
CA ILE A 98 7.57 14.72 -13.86
C ILE A 98 6.30 15.02 -13.04
N CYS A 99 6.13 14.34 -11.90
CA CYS A 99 5.03 14.62 -10.96
C CYS A 99 5.01 16.10 -10.54
N ALA A 100 6.14 16.65 -10.09
CA ALA A 100 6.24 18.05 -9.67
C ALA A 100 5.91 19.01 -10.81
N VAL A 101 6.40 18.75 -12.02
CA VAL A 101 6.06 19.55 -13.21
C VAL A 101 4.56 19.52 -13.48
N ILE A 102 3.92 18.36 -13.42
CA ILE A 102 2.47 18.22 -13.65
C ILE A 102 1.68 18.99 -12.58
N VAL A 103 2.03 18.82 -11.31
CA VAL A 103 1.33 19.50 -10.20
C VAL A 103 1.44 21.02 -10.34
N ILE A 104 2.63 21.54 -10.66
CA ILE A 104 2.84 22.98 -10.85
C ILE A 104 2.13 23.49 -12.11
N ALA A 105 2.31 22.81 -13.25
CA ALA A 105 1.77 23.25 -14.54
C ALA A 105 0.24 23.22 -14.59
N MET A 106 -0.38 22.22 -13.95
CA MET A 106 -1.84 22.07 -13.89
C MET A 106 -2.45 22.74 -12.64
N GLN A 107 -1.65 23.40 -11.81
CA GLN A 107 -2.07 24.05 -10.56
C GLN A 107 -2.86 23.10 -9.63
N LEU A 108 -2.43 21.84 -9.54
CA LEU A 108 -3.06 20.84 -8.69
C LEU A 108 -2.73 21.10 -7.21
N LYS A 109 -3.59 20.57 -6.33
CA LYS A 109 -3.37 20.59 -4.88
C LYS A 109 -2.06 19.86 -4.52
N TRP A 110 -1.36 20.32 -3.49
CA TRP A 110 -0.05 19.77 -3.07
C TRP A 110 -0.07 18.27 -2.75
N ILE A 111 -1.22 17.74 -2.30
CA ILE A 111 -1.41 16.31 -2.06
C ILE A 111 -1.15 15.43 -3.28
N TYR A 112 -1.29 15.95 -4.50
CA TYR A 112 -1.00 15.20 -5.72
C TYR A 112 0.48 14.81 -5.87
N ILE A 113 1.39 15.45 -5.12
CA ILE A 113 2.81 15.06 -5.04
C ILE A 113 2.98 13.70 -4.34
N ALA A 114 2.09 13.36 -3.41
CA ALA A 114 2.05 12.04 -2.78
C ALA A 114 1.19 11.04 -3.58
N ILE A 115 0.08 11.50 -4.17
CA ILE A 115 -0.88 10.65 -4.91
C ILE A 115 -0.28 10.11 -6.21
N LEU A 116 0.23 10.97 -7.11
CA LEU A 116 0.62 10.53 -8.46
C LEU A 116 1.76 9.49 -8.49
N PRO A 117 2.83 9.62 -7.67
CA PRO A 117 3.92 8.64 -7.68
C PRO A 117 3.67 7.46 -6.72
N VAL A 118 2.50 7.37 -6.07
CA VAL A 118 2.22 6.36 -5.06
C VAL A 118 2.48 4.94 -5.58
N MET A 119 3.07 4.09 -4.74
CA MET A 119 3.34 2.68 -5.04
C MET A 119 2.75 1.80 -3.93
N SER A 120 2.34 0.58 -4.28
CA SER A 120 1.94 -0.42 -3.29
C SER A 120 2.39 -1.81 -3.73
N LEU A 121 2.82 -2.62 -2.75
CA LEU A 121 3.31 -3.97 -2.95
C LEU A 121 2.20 -5.01 -3.14
N GLY A 122 1.00 -4.78 -2.61
CA GLY A 122 -0.04 -5.83 -2.54
C GLY A 122 -0.35 -6.48 -3.89
N MET A 123 -0.52 -5.67 -4.94
CA MET A 123 -0.78 -6.19 -6.30
C MET A 123 0.47 -6.79 -6.95
N ILE A 124 1.68 -6.29 -6.64
CA ILE A 124 2.93 -6.85 -7.15
C ILE A 124 3.16 -8.27 -6.59
N VAL A 125 2.80 -8.49 -5.32
CA VAL A 125 2.88 -9.82 -4.71
C VAL A 125 1.82 -10.77 -5.26
N ALA A 126 0.61 -10.28 -5.55
CA ALA A 126 -0.38 -11.06 -6.29
C ALA A 126 0.17 -11.50 -7.66
N LEU A 127 0.81 -10.61 -8.42
CA LEU A 127 1.47 -10.95 -9.68
C LEU A 127 2.59 -12.00 -9.50
N LEU A 128 3.37 -11.95 -8.41
CA LEU A 128 4.40 -12.96 -8.11
C LEU A 128 3.81 -14.34 -7.87
N ARG A 129 2.61 -14.42 -7.29
CA ARG A 129 1.88 -15.67 -7.11
C ARG A 129 1.36 -16.24 -8.43
N ASP A 130 0.89 -15.37 -9.32
CA ASP A 130 0.31 -15.76 -10.61
C ASP A 130 1.35 -16.16 -11.66
N TYR A 131 2.46 -15.42 -11.75
CA TYR A 131 3.49 -15.62 -12.78
C TYR A 131 4.77 -16.30 -12.26
N GLY A 132 4.95 -16.37 -10.94
CA GLY A 132 6.12 -16.96 -10.31
C GLY A 132 7.32 -16.00 -10.19
N LYS A 133 8.26 -16.37 -9.30
CA LYS A 133 9.45 -15.55 -8.96
C LYS A 133 10.59 -15.62 -10.00
N THR A 134 10.40 -16.30 -11.12
CA THR A 134 11.44 -16.54 -12.12
C THR A 134 11.66 -15.35 -13.05
N HIS A 135 10.67 -14.46 -13.18
CA HIS A 135 10.73 -13.35 -14.12
C HIS A 135 11.53 -12.16 -13.58
N LYS A 136 12.52 -11.72 -14.36
CA LYS A 136 13.43 -10.62 -14.03
C LYS A 136 12.69 -9.28 -13.83
N TRP A 137 11.70 -8.97 -14.67
CA TRP A 137 10.91 -7.73 -14.56
C TRP A 137 10.15 -7.67 -13.23
N LEU A 138 9.58 -8.79 -12.79
CA LEU A 138 8.76 -8.87 -11.60
C LEU A 138 9.59 -8.84 -10.31
N ASN A 139 10.76 -9.49 -10.31
CA ASN A 139 11.73 -9.39 -9.21
C ASN A 139 12.23 -7.95 -9.01
N ILE A 140 12.34 -7.16 -10.08
CA ILE A 140 12.76 -5.76 -9.99
C ILE A 140 11.60 -4.86 -9.63
N ALA A 141 10.40 -5.14 -10.16
CA ALA A 141 9.17 -4.49 -9.75
C ALA A 141 8.98 -4.59 -8.24
N LEU A 142 9.18 -5.77 -7.64
CA LEU A 142 9.11 -5.95 -6.19
C LEU A 142 10.11 -5.05 -5.46
N ARG A 143 11.38 -5.04 -5.89
CA ARG A 143 12.44 -4.26 -5.23
C ARG A 143 12.23 -2.75 -5.36
N ILE A 144 11.79 -2.29 -6.53
CA ILE A 144 11.44 -0.89 -6.75
C ILE A 144 10.16 -0.55 -5.99
N GLY A 145 9.17 -1.44 -5.97
CA GLY A 145 7.92 -1.31 -5.21
C GLY A 145 8.18 -1.10 -3.72
N ILE A 146 9.10 -1.86 -3.11
CA ILE A 146 9.47 -1.70 -1.69
C ILE A 146 10.02 -0.30 -1.42
N ILE A 147 10.98 0.15 -2.24
CA ILE A 147 11.54 1.51 -2.10
C ILE A 147 10.45 2.55 -2.35
N GLY A 148 9.58 2.31 -3.34
CA GLY A 148 8.52 3.22 -3.74
C GLY A 148 7.44 3.36 -2.70
N GLU A 149 7.05 2.28 -2.03
CA GLU A 149 6.07 2.30 -0.95
C GLU A 149 6.61 3.09 0.25
N LEU A 150 7.87 2.84 0.65
CA LEU A 150 8.56 3.67 1.65
C LEU A 150 8.62 5.15 1.25
N ALA A 151 9.00 5.44 0.00
CA ALA A 151 9.03 6.81 -0.51
C ALA A 151 7.65 7.46 -0.51
N SER A 152 6.60 6.67 -0.78
CA SER A 152 5.21 7.12 -0.79
C SER A 152 4.70 7.42 0.62
N ILE A 153 5.07 6.60 1.63
CA ILE A 153 4.79 6.88 3.05
C ILE A 153 5.48 8.18 3.48
N VAL A 154 6.75 8.36 3.13
CA VAL A 154 7.48 9.61 3.43
C VAL A 154 6.83 10.81 2.73
N ALA A 155 6.43 10.67 1.47
CA ALA A 155 5.75 11.73 0.72
C ALA A 155 4.39 12.10 1.34
N LEU A 156 3.63 11.11 1.82
CA LEU A 156 2.37 11.35 2.53
C LEU A 156 2.60 12.16 3.80
N ILE A 157 3.57 11.77 4.62
CA ILE A 157 3.93 12.49 5.86
C ILE A 157 4.34 13.93 5.52
N MET A 158 5.12 14.14 4.45
CA MET A 158 5.50 15.49 4.00
C MET A 158 4.28 16.34 3.63
N VAL A 159 3.34 15.77 2.88
CA VAL A 159 2.12 16.45 2.47
C VAL A 159 1.23 16.78 3.67
N GLN A 160 0.98 15.82 4.56
CA GLN A 160 0.14 16.00 5.74
C GLN A 160 0.63 17.15 6.62
N ASN A 161 1.94 17.19 6.89
CA ASN A 161 2.57 18.31 7.60
C ASN A 161 2.45 19.63 6.83
N GLY A 162 2.39 19.58 5.50
CA GLY A 162 2.05 20.70 4.63
C GLY A 162 0.67 21.29 4.91
N TYR A 163 -0.35 20.44 4.98
CA TYR A 163 -1.75 20.88 5.12
C TYR A 163 -2.16 21.24 6.54
N SER A 164 -1.54 20.63 7.55
CA SER A 164 -1.75 20.99 8.96
C SER A 164 -1.41 22.47 9.24
N GLN A 165 -0.63 23.13 8.37
CA GLN A 165 -0.26 24.55 8.45
C GLN A 165 -1.38 25.55 8.20
N ASN A 166 -2.51 25.15 7.60
CA ASN A 166 -3.63 26.07 7.37
C ASN A 166 -4.33 26.52 8.67
N SER A 167 -3.87 26.03 9.83
CA SER A 167 -4.26 26.46 11.17
C SER A 167 -3.09 27.18 11.84
N ASP A 168 -2.98 28.51 11.70
CA ASP A 168 -2.19 29.48 12.51
C ASP A 168 -0.77 29.09 13.03
N ASN A 169 -0.14 28.07 12.46
CA ASN A 169 1.08 27.50 13.00
C ASN A 169 2.33 28.09 12.33
N SER A 170 3.23 28.59 13.17
CA SER A 170 4.49 29.21 12.77
C SER A 170 5.36 28.28 11.89
N PRO A 171 6.25 28.82 11.02
CA PRO A 171 7.19 28.03 10.20
C PRO A 171 8.06 27.04 11.01
N PHE A 172 8.17 27.25 12.32
CA PHE A 172 8.89 26.40 13.26
C PHE A 172 8.24 25.02 13.44
N GLU A 173 6.91 24.91 13.35
CA GLU A 173 6.17 23.64 13.51
C GLU A 173 6.48 22.64 12.39
N ILE A 174 6.67 23.14 11.16
CA ILE A 174 7.06 22.33 10.00
C ILE A 174 8.43 21.69 10.23
N TYR A 175 9.40 22.53 10.63
CA TYR A 175 10.76 22.09 10.89
C TYR A 175 10.79 21.09 12.04
N LYS A 176 9.95 21.28 13.06
CA LYS A 176 9.76 20.35 14.17
C LYS A 176 9.29 18.98 13.69
N SER A 177 8.25 18.87 12.85
CA SER A 177 7.79 17.57 12.32
C SER A 177 8.85 16.86 11.48
N PHE A 178 9.61 17.59 10.66
CA PHE A 178 10.71 17.02 9.88
C PHE A 178 11.84 16.51 10.78
N ILE A 179 12.22 17.29 11.79
CA ILE A 179 13.20 16.85 12.78
C ILE A 179 12.69 15.62 13.52
N LEU A 180 11.43 15.59 13.92
CA LEU A 180 10.87 14.49 14.69
C LEU A 180 10.80 13.20 13.86
N LEU A 181 10.41 13.29 12.60
CA LEU A 181 10.48 12.18 11.65
C LEU A 181 11.92 11.69 11.47
N ALA A 182 12.87 12.60 11.28
CA ALA A 182 14.28 12.25 11.14
C ALA A 182 14.82 11.59 12.41
N ILE A 183 14.51 12.13 13.60
CA ILE A 183 14.86 11.54 14.89
C ILE A 183 14.24 10.16 15.01
N PHE A 184 12.97 9.98 14.67
CA PHE A 184 12.30 8.69 14.73
C PHE A 184 12.97 7.66 13.83
N ILE A 185 13.24 8.01 12.56
CA ILE A 185 13.91 7.11 11.61
C ILE A 185 15.33 6.78 12.09
N ILE A 186 16.10 7.76 12.56
CA ILE A 186 17.47 7.56 13.06
C ILE A 186 17.44 6.67 14.31
N THR A 187 16.56 6.96 15.26
CA THR A 187 16.41 6.21 16.52
C THR A 187 16.00 4.79 16.23
N PHE A 188 15.01 4.60 15.36
CA PHE A 188 14.58 3.28 14.90
C PHE A 188 15.73 2.54 14.21
N ALA A 189 16.49 3.17 13.32
CA ALA A 189 17.62 2.55 12.65
C ALA A 189 18.76 2.16 13.61
N ILE A 190 19.03 2.99 14.62
CA ILE A 190 19.99 2.70 15.69
C ILE A 190 19.50 1.52 16.52
N LEU A 191 18.26 1.56 17.01
CA LEU A 191 17.65 0.48 17.79
C LEU A 191 17.67 -0.83 16.99
N PHE A 192 17.29 -0.79 15.72
CA PHE A 192 17.32 -1.92 14.80
C PHE A 192 18.73 -2.52 14.66
N ARG A 193 19.76 -1.68 14.51
CA ARG A 193 21.15 -2.14 14.47
C ARG A 193 21.59 -2.76 15.79
N ILE A 194 21.27 -2.12 16.91
CA ILE A 194 21.59 -2.62 18.25
C ILE A 194 20.91 -3.98 18.47
N SER A 195 19.61 -4.11 18.17
CA SER A 195 18.88 -5.38 18.24
C SER A 195 19.54 -6.46 17.38
N LYS A 196 20.04 -6.12 16.19
CA LYS A 196 20.77 -7.06 15.33
C LYS A 196 22.07 -7.54 15.97
N ILE A 197 22.82 -6.66 16.63
CA ILE A 197 24.06 -7.00 17.34
C ILE A 197 23.75 -7.85 18.57
N ILE A 198 22.78 -7.45 19.40
CA ILE A 198 22.36 -8.19 20.60
C ILE A 198 21.93 -9.60 20.23
N PHE A 199 21.09 -9.72 19.21
CA PHE A 199 20.60 -11.02 18.76
C PHE A 199 21.65 -11.87 18.06
N TRP A 200 22.71 -11.27 17.52
CA TRP A 200 23.87 -12.00 17.03
C TRP A 200 24.73 -12.53 18.20
N TRP A 201 24.89 -11.75 19.27
CA TRP A 201 25.68 -12.13 20.45
C TRP A 201 24.94 -13.11 21.38
N LYS A 202 23.61 -12.98 21.50
CA LYS A 202 22.74 -13.78 22.37
C LYS A 202 21.53 -14.29 21.56
N PRO A 203 21.70 -15.31 20.70
CA PRO A 203 20.63 -15.85 19.88
C PRO A 203 19.47 -16.44 20.71
N THR A 204 19.73 -16.85 21.96
CA THR A 204 18.72 -17.34 22.90
C THR A 204 17.68 -16.29 23.29
N LEU A 205 17.99 -14.98 23.23
CA LEU A 205 17.01 -13.93 23.51
C LEU A 205 15.88 -13.90 22.46
N LYS A 206 16.18 -14.22 21.20
CA LYS A 206 15.12 -14.36 20.18
C LYS A 206 14.15 -15.48 20.53
N LEU A 207 14.68 -16.57 21.09
CA LEU A 207 13.91 -17.73 21.52
C LEU A 207 13.08 -17.46 22.78
N TRP A 208 13.41 -16.41 23.55
CA TRP A 208 12.60 -16.00 24.70
C TRP A 208 11.35 -15.24 24.26
N PHE A 209 11.47 -14.35 23.27
CA PHE A 209 10.32 -13.64 22.69
C PHE A 209 9.49 -14.53 21.75
N MET A 210 10.15 -15.39 20.97
CA MET A 210 9.53 -16.34 20.03
C MET A 210 10.25 -17.70 20.09
N PRO A 211 9.87 -18.59 21.02
CA PRO A 211 10.46 -19.91 21.13
C PRO A 211 10.18 -20.75 19.88
N THR A 212 11.03 -21.73 19.61
CA THR A 212 10.93 -22.61 18.43
C THR A 212 9.65 -23.43 18.45
N ASN A 213 9.26 -23.96 19.61
CA ASN A 213 7.99 -24.66 19.80
C ASN A 213 6.99 -23.72 20.49
N ASP A 214 5.94 -23.34 19.77
CA ASP A 214 5.00 -22.32 20.20
C ASP A 214 3.60 -22.90 20.36
N SER A 215 3.32 -23.42 21.55
CA SER A 215 1.99 -23.99 21.87
C SER A 215 0.92 -22.93 22.16
N TYR A 216 1.30 -21.66 22.33
CA TYR A 216 0.40 -20.59 22.79
C TYR A 216 0.28 -19.40 21.83
N ASN A 217 0.78 -19.54 20.60
CA ASN A 217 0.86 -18.49 19.58
C ASN A 217 1.54 -17.21 20.11
N GLN A 218 2.64 -17.38 20.87
CA GLN A 218 3.48 -16.29 21.35
C GLN A 218 4.04 -15.45 20.19
N ASP A 219 4.29 -16.09 19.05
CA ASP A 219 4.65 -15.46 17.78
C ASP A 219 3.66 -14.36 17.36
N ILE A 220 2.37 -14.69 17.30
CA ILE A 220 1.31 -13.75 16.96
C ILE A 220 1.19 -12.67 18.05
N ARG A 221 1.18 -13.06 19.32
CA ARG A 221 1.03 -12.11 20.45
C ARG A 221 2.14 -11.05 20.45
N PHE A 222 3.39 -11.46 20.27
CA PHE A 222 4.52 -10.54 20.18
C PHE A 222 4.42 -9.65 18.95
N SER A 223 3.99 -10.18 17.81
CA SER A 223 3.80 -9.41 16.58
C SER A 223 2.74 -8.32 16.76
N PHE A 224 1.60 -8.63 17.38
CA PHE A 224 0.56 -7.64 17.70
C PHE A 224 1.01 -6.63 18.77
N MET A 225 1.76 -7.06 19.79
CA MET A 225 2.37 -6.14 20.75
C MET A 225 3.26 -5.13 20.03
N LEU A 226 4.18 -5.60 19.18
CA LEU A 226 5.07 -4.72 18.43
C LEU A 226 4.30 -3.78 17.50
N PHE A 227 3.29 -4.30 16.80
CA PHE A 227 2.40 -3.55 15.92
C PHE A 227 1.75 -2.37 16.65
N PHE A 228 1.05 -2.62 17.76
CA PHE A 228 0.39 -1.56 18.52
C PHE A 228 1.36 -0.62 19.25
N VAL A 229 2.48 -1.13 19.77
CA VAL A 229 3.49 -0.29 20.43
C VAL A 229 4.11 0.69 19.44
N LEU A 230 4.48 0.24 18.23
CA LEU A 230 5.07 1.13 17.23
C LEU A 230 4.06 2.13 16.68
N ILE A 231 2.81 1.73 16.43
CA ILE A 231 1.71 2.64 16.11
C ILE A 231 1.57 3.70 17.22
N GLY A 232 1.50 3.27 18.48
CA GLY A 232 1.37 4.16 19.63
C GLY A 232 2.54 5.15 19.75
N ILE A 233 3.78 4.71 19.50
CA ILE A 233 4.94 5.60 19.48
C ILE A 233 4.81 6.63 18.36
N THR A 234 4.45 6.22 17.13
CA THR A 234 4.28 7.17 16.02
C THR A 234 3.16 8.17 16.30
N THR A 235 2.03 7.71 16.85
CA THR A 235 0.90 8.59 17.22
C THR A 235 1.29 9.58 18.33
N LEU A 236 2.03 9.14 19.35
CA LEU A 236 2.52 10.02 20.43
C LEU A 236 3.54 11.06 19.95
N MET A 237 4.20 10.76 18.83
CA MET A 237 5.14 11.66 18.17
C MET A 237 4.46 12.51 17.09
N ASP A 238 3.12 12.47 16.94
CA ASP A 238 2.42 13.15 15.84
C ASP A 238 2.99 12.79 14.44
N ILE A 239 3.51 11.57 14.31
CA ILE A 239 3.95 10.97 13.04
C ILE A 239 2.84 10.03 12.56
N GLU A 240 2.71 9.89 11.24
CA GLU A 240 1.74 8.98 10.65
C GLU A 240 1.90 7.53 11.15
N ASP A 241 0.81 6.97 11.66
CA ASP A 241 0.73 5.63 12.24
C ASP A 241 1.01 4.50 11.23
N VAL A 242 0.75 4.75 9.95
CA VAL A 242 1.12 3.90 8.81
C VAL A 242 2.60 3.54 8.85
N LEU A 243 3.47 4.51 9.19
CA LEU A 243 4.90 4.26 9.29
C LEU A 243 5.19 3.30 10.45
N GLY A 244 4.56 3.50 11.61
CA GLY A 244 4.71 2.62 12.78
C GLY A 244 4.32 1.17 12.47
N ALA A 245 3.17 0.99 11.82
CA ALA A 245 2.68 -0.30 11.36
C ALA A 245 3.66 -0.99 10.38
N PHE A 246 4.12 -0.26 9.36
CA PHE A 246 5.05 -0.77 8.37
C PHE A 246 6.42 -1.16 9.00
N LEU A 247 6.96 -0.30 9.87
CA LEU A 247 8.19 -0.59 10.60
C LEU A 247 8.07 -1.83 11.49
N ALA A 248 6.91 -2.04 12.13
CA ALA A 248 6.66 -3.25 12.90
C ALA A 248 6.77 -4.51 12.03
N GLY A 249 6.21 -4.47 10.83
CA GLY A 249 6.28 -5.59 9.87
C GLY A 249 7.72 -5.90 9.47
N MET A 250 8.52 -4.86 9.20
CA MET A 250 9.94 -5.02 8.85
C MET A 250 10.76 -5.65 9.98
N VAL A 251 10.50 -5.30 11.24
CA VAL A 251 11.14 -5.90 12.41
C VAL A 251 10.76 -7.38 12.51
N VAL A 252 9.47 -7.70 12.38
CA VAL A 252 8.96 -9.07 12.41
C VAL A 252 9.66 -9.92 11.34
N ALA A 253 9.63 -9.48 10.08
CA ALA A 253 10.25 -10.22 8.98
C ALA A 253 11.77 -10.35 9.10
N THR A 254 12.46 -9.30 9.56
CA THR A 254 13.93 -9.33 9.62
C THR A 254 14.46 -10.24 10.73
N PHE A 255 13.90 -10.10 11.93
CA PHE A 255 14.43 -10.78 13.12
C PHE A 255 13.90 -12.19 13.30
N PHE A 256 12.69 -12.46 12.80
CA PHE A 256 11.96 -13.72 13.01
C PHE A 256 11.67 -14.47 11.69
N SER A 257 12.46 -14.19 10.64
CA SER A 257 12.44 -14.92 9.34
C SER A 257 12.50 -16.45 9.42
N TYR A 258 12.89 -17.04 10.55
CA TYR A 258 12.88 -18.50 10.75
C TYR A 258 11.49 -19.06 11.09
N LYS A 259 10.53 -18.21 11.48
CA LYS A 259 9.14 -18.57 11.78
C LYS A 259 8.25 -18.36 10.56
N TYR A 260 8.44 -19.17 9.52
CA TYR A 260 7.60 -19.12 8.33
C TYR A 260 6.11 -19.27 8.66
N ASP A 261 5.78 -20.16 9.61
CA ASP A 261 4.40 -20.38 10.05
C ASP A 261 3.75 -19.12 10.62
N MET A 262 4.48 -18.29 11.36
CA MET A 262 3.95 -17.03 11.89
C MET A 262 3.56 -16.07 10.76
N VAL A 263 4.41 -15.94 9.73
CA VAL A 263 4.11 -15.09 8.57
C VAL A 263 2.85 -15.61 7.86
N HIS A 264 2.69 -16.92 7.73
CA HIS A 264 1.46 -17.52 7.20
C HIS A 264 0.25 -17.20 8.09
N LYS A 265 0.32 -17.40 9.40
CA LYS A 265 -0.78 -17.09 10.33
C LYS A 265 -1.20 -15.62 10.27
N LEU A 266 -0.25 -14.68 10.25
CA LEU A 266 -0.56 -13.25 10.14
C LEU A 266 -1.20 -12.91 8.79
N ASN A 267 -0.70 -13.50 7.69
CA ASN A 267 -1.33 -13.36 6.39
C ASN A 267 -2.76 -13.93 6.37
N ASP A 268 -3.00 -15.08 7.00
CA ASP A 268 -4.32 -15.70 7.08
C ASP A 268 -5.31 -14.83 7.87
N ILE A 269 -4.87 -14.25 8.99
CA ILE A 269 -5.68 -13.29 9.78
C ILE A 269 -5.98 -12.04 8.95
N GLY A 270 -4.97 -11.48 8.29
CA GLY A 270 -5.09 -10.26 7.53
C GLY A 270 -5.96 -10.40 6.29
N PHE A 271 -5.54 -11.24 5.35
CA PHE A 271 -6.25 -11.46 4.09
C PHE A 271 -7.56 -12.24 4.28
N GLY A 272 -7.73 -12.95 5.39
CA GLY A 272 -8.99 -13.63 5.71
C GLY A 272 -10.07 -12.69 6.25
N PHE A 273 -9.71 -11.59 6.92
CA PHE A 273 -10.70 -10.72 7.57
C PHE A 273 -10.36 -9.23 7.57
N PHE A 274 -9.23 -8.81 8.13
CA PHE A 274 -8.92 -7.38 8.33
C PHE A 274 -8.83 -6.62 7.00
N VAL A 275 -8.08 -7.15 6.04
CA VAL A 275 -7.86 -6.53 4.74
C VAL A 275 -9.18 -6.43 3.94
N PRO A 276 -9.98 -7.52 3.81
CA PRO A 276 -11.31 -7.42 3.24
C PRO A 276 -12.25 -6.41 3.92
N LEU A 277 -12.24 -6.35 5.26
CA LEU A 277 -13.06 -5.40 6.01
C LEU A 277 -12.71 -3.96 5.65
N PHE A 278 -11.41 -3.64 5.52
CA PHE A 278 -10.97 -2.31 5.09
C PHE A 278 -11.51 -1.96 3.69
N PHE A 279 -11.45 -2.88 2.72
CA PHE A 279 -11.95 -2.62 1.37
C PHE A 279 -13.47 -2.47 1.31
N VAL A 280 -14.22 -3.29 2.06
CA VAL A 280 -15.67 -3.13 2.20
C VAL A 280 -16.01 -1.77 2.81
N TYR A 281 -15.28 -1.35 3.86
CA TYR A 281 -15.47 -0.04 4.47
C TYR A 281 -15.14 1.11 3.52
N VAL A 282 -14.06 1.04 2.76
CA VAL A 282 -13.75 2.04 1.72
C VAL A 282 -14.95 2.16 0.76
N GLY A 283 -15.46 1.02 0.29
CA GLY A 283 -16.66 0.98 -0.55
C GLY A 283 -17.85 1.68 0.09
N SER A 284 -18.13 1.41 1.37
CA SER A 284 -19.27 2.00 2.08
C SER A 284 -19.15 3.51 2.31
N THR A 285 -17.98 4.11 2.11
CA THR A 285 -17.83 5.57 2.15
C THR A 285 -18.10 6.26 0.81
N LEU A 286 -18.24 5.51 -0.28
CA LEU A 286 -18.55 6.05 -1.60
C LEU A 286 -20.03 6.42 -1.71
N ASN A 287 -20.30 7.66 -2.13
CA ASN A 287 -21.65 8.07 -2.48
C ASN A 287 -21.96 7.72 -3.94
N LEU A 288 -22.56 6.56 -4.16
CA LEU A 288 -22.91 6.10 -5.51
C LEU A 288 -23.85 7.05 -6.25
N ASN A 289 -24.75 7.75 -5.55
CA ASN A 289 -25.62 8.74 -6.20
C ASN A 289 -24.80 9.87 -6.80
N ALA A 290 -23.84 10.41 -6.05
CA ALA A 290 -22.96 11.47 -6.54
C ALA A 290 -22.14 11.01 -7.75
N ILE A 291 -21.58 9.80 -7.69
CA ILE A 291 -20.77 9.21 -8.77
C ILE A 291 -21.59 8.97 -10.04
N LEU A 292 -22.84 8.50 -9.90
CA LEU A 292 -23.72 8.22 -11.04
C LEU A 292 -24.28 9.49 -11.69
N HIS A 293 -24.52 10.55 -10.90
CA HIS A 293 -25.05 11.82 -11.42
C HIS A 293 -23.96 12.70 -12.04
N ASP A 294 -22.76 12.73 -11.46
CA ASP A 294 -21.65 13.53 -12.00
C ASP A 294 -20.63 12.65 -12.72
N HIS A 295 -20.83 12.48 -14.03
CA HIS A 295 -19.91 11.76 -14.90
C HIS A 295 -18.49 12.32 -14.88
N LYS A 296 -18.29 13.58 -14.46
CA LYS A 296 -16.95 14.16 -14.33
C LYS A 296 -16.12 13.40 -13.33
N ILE A 297 -16.68 12.91 -12.22
CA ILE A 297 -15.96 12.15 -11.19
C ILE A 297 -15.27 10.92 -11.81
N VAL A 298 -16.01 10.17 -12.64
CA VAL A 298 -15.47 9.00 -13.34
C VAL A 298 -14.38 9.40 -14.34
N TRP A 299 -14.61 10.46 -15.12
CA TRP A 299 -13.63 10.98 -16.08
C TRP A 299 -12.35 11.47 -15.41
N TYR A 300 -12.46 12.20 -14.30
CA TYR A 300 -11.34 12.64 -13.49
C TYR A 300 -10.56 11.44 -12.96
N GLY A 301 -11.23 10.44 -12.38
CA GLY A 301 -10.58 9.21 -11.93
C GLY A 301 -9.80 8.49 -13.04
N ILE A 302 -10.41 8.29 -14.21
CA ILE A 302 -9.75 7.66 -15.37
C ILE A 302 -8.56 8.51 -15.84
N SER A 303 -8.70 9.84 -15.86
CA SER A 303 -7.61 10.74 -16.25
C SER A 303 -6.42 10.67 -15.30
N ILE A 304 -6.67 10.59 -13.98
CA ILE A 304 -5.63 10.45 -12.96
C ILE A 304 -4.89 9.12 -13.15
N ALA A 305 -5.63 8.02 -13.30
CA ALA A 305 -5.06 6.70 -13.59
C ALA A 305 -4.18 6.72 -14.86
N PHE A 306 -4.63 7.40 -15.92
CA PHE A 306 -3.88 7.51 -17.15
C PHE A 306 -2.60 8.35 -16.98
N VAL A 307 -2.66 9.46 -16.25
CA VAL A 307 -1.49 10.28 -15.92
C VAL A 307 -0.49 9.46 -15.09
N MET A 308 -0.94 8.78 -14.05
CA MET A 308 -0.11 7.92 -13.20
C MET A 308 0.59 6.83 -14.02
N PHE A 309 -0.12 6.21 -14.96
CA PHE A 309 0.45 5.28 -15.92
C PHE A 309 1.53 5.90 -16.81
N LEU A 310 1.26 7.06 -17.42
CA LEU A 310 2.21 7.72 -18.31
C LEU A 310 3.51 8.08 -17.58
N ILE A 311 3.41 8.67 -16.38
CA ILE A 311 4.58 9.06 -15.59
C ILE A 311 5.44 7.83 -15.28
N ARG A 312 4.83 6.72 -14.84
CA ARG A 312 5.53 5.46 -14.54
C ARG A 312 6.13 4.82 -15.78
N LEU A 313 5.44 4.88 -16.92
CA LEU A 313 5.94 4.37 -18.19
C LEU A 313 7.19 5.14 -18.61
N ILE A 314 7.15 6.47 -18.59
CA ILE A 314 8.28 7.33 -18.95
C ILE A 314 9.47 7.08 -18.00
N ALA A 315 9.24 7.09 -16.69
CA ALA A 315 10.27 6.83 -15.69
C ALA A 315 10.90 5.44 -15.86
N SER A 316 10.08 4.42 -16.12
CA SER A 316 10.54 3.04 -16.34
C SER A 316 11.41 2.92 -17.58
N TYR A 317 10.99 3.53 -18.69
CA TYR A 317 11.75 3.51 -19.93
C TYR A 317 13.06 4.28 -19.82
N PHE A 318 13.06 5.41 -19.14
CA PHE A 318 14.26 6.20 -18.95
C PHE A 318 15.28 5.48 -18.06
N ALA A 319 14.82 4.85 -16.97
CA ALA A 319 15.73 4.22 -16.01
C ALA A 319 16.12 2.77 -16.33
N PHE A 320 15.18 1.97 -16.86
CA PHE A 320 15.33 0.52 -16.93
C PHE A 320 15.33 -0.08 -18.35
N LYS A 321 15.10 0.69 -19.42
CA LYS A 321 15.17 0.18 -20.81
C LYS A 321 16.51 -0.51 -21.12
N SER A 322 17.62 0.09 -20.70
CA SER A 322 18.98 -0.47 -20.85
C SER A 322 19.25 -1.66 -19.94
N TYR A 323 18.45 -1.85 -18.87
CA TYR A 323 18.63 -2.95 -17.93
C TYR A 323 17.98 -4.24 -18.43
N PHE A 324 16.79 -4.12 -19.00
CA PHE A 324 16.02 -5.26 -19.50
C PHE A 324 16.43 -5.66 -20.92
N CYS A 325 16.93 -4.74 -21.74
CA CYS A 325 17.22 -4.97 -23.16
C CYS A 325 16.00 -5.52 -23.94
N SER A 326 14.79 -5.33 -23.41
CA SER A 326 13.53 -5.83 -23.95
C SER A 326 12.45 -4.79 -23.68
N LEU A 327 11.76 -4.37 -24.75
CA LEU A 327 10.62 -3.46 -24.63
C LEU A 327 9.50 -4.12 -23.84
N LYS A 328 9.24 -5.41 -24.09
CA LYS A 328 8.21 -6.19 -23.40
C LYS A 328 8.45 -6.19 -21.87
N ASP A 329 9.65 -6.55 -21.43
CA ASP A 329 9.95 -6.62 -19.99
C ASP A 329 9.92 -5.25 -19.32
N THR A 330 10.34 -4.19 -20.05
CA THR A 330 10.26 -2.82 -19.55
C THR A 330 8.80 -2.35 -19.40
N THR A 331 7.92 -2.69 -20.36
CA THR A 331 6.47 -2.41 -20.23
C THR A 331 5.83 -3.19 -19.09
N LEU A 332 6.14 -4.48 -18.95
CA LEU A 332 5.59 -5.32 -17.87
C LEU A 332 6.04 -4.81 -16.50
N PHE A 333 7.31 -4.40 -16.39
CA PHE A 333 7.83 -3.71 -15.20
C PHE A 333 7.05 -2.42 -14.91
N ALA A 334 6.87 -1.54 -15.90
CA ALA A 334 6.13 -0.29 -15.71
C ALA A 334 4.69 -0.55 -15.24
N LEU A 335 3.98 -1.46 -15.92
CA LEU A 335 2.60 -1.82 -15.61
C LEU A 335 2.42 -2.43 -14.23
N SER A 336 3.40 -3.21 -13.76
CA SER A 336 3.34 -3.81 -12.42
C SER A 336 3.34 -2.78 -11.30
N GLY A 337 4.00 -1.63 -11.50
CA GLY A 337 3.96 -0.49 -10.58
C GLY A 337 2.73 0.39 -10.75
N CYS A 338 1.87 0.14 -11.74
CA CYS A 338 0.69 0.96 -12.02
C CYS A 338 -0.56 0.52 -11.26
N MET A 339 -0.45 -0.32 -10.23
CA MET A 339 -1.62 -0.87 -9.50
C MET A 339 -1.57 -0.62 -7.99
N PRO A 340 -1.37 0.63 -7.52
CA PRO A 340 -1.27 0.94 -6.10
C PRO A 340 -2.62 0.95 -5.37
N LEU A 341 -3.52 -0.01 -5.66
CA LEU A 341 -4.93 0.00 -5.20
C LEU A 341 -5.07 0.38 -3.72
N THR A 342 -4.33 -0.33 -2.88
CA THR A 342 -4.49 -0.26 -1.42
C THR A 342 -4.02 1.08 -0.87
N PHE A 343 -2.85 1.54 -1.33
CA PHE A 343 -2.24 2.74 -0.77
C PHE A 343 -2.79 4.02 -1.39
N LEU A 344 -3.20 4.00 -2.66
CA LEU A 344 -3.88 5.12 -3.30
C LEU A 344 -5.21 5.45 -2.59
N VAL A 345 -6.01 4.42 -2.31
CA VAL A 345 -7.27 4.56 -1.56
C VAL A 345 -7.01 5.11 -0.15
N ALA A 346 -5.97 4.62 0.52
CA ALA A 346 -5.62 5.08 1.85
C ALA A 346 -5.19 6.54 1.87
N ILE A 347 -4.27 6.94 0.99
CA ILE A 347 -3.85 8.35 0.85
C ILE A 347 -5.04 9.24 0.56
N ALA A 348 -5.97 8.80 -0.29
CA ALA A 348 -7.20 9.54 -0.56
C ALA A 348 -8.04 9.71 0.71
N LYS A 349 -8.22 8.65 1.51
CA LYS A 349 -9.00 8.72 2.75
C LYS A 349 -8.35 9.62 3.80
N ILE A 350 -7.03 9.50 3.99
CA ILE A 350 -6.26 10.34 4.91
C ILE A 350 -6.33 11.80 4.43
N GLY A 351 -6.13 12.04 3.12
CA GLY A 351 -6.28 13.33 2.46
C GLY A 351 -7.62 14.01 2.68
N LEU A 352 -8.70 13.22 2.64
CA LEU A 352 -10.05 13.69 2.97
C LEU A 352 -10.16 14.08 4.46
N GLY A 353 -9.54 13.30 5.35
CA GLY A 353 -9.54 13.55 6.79
C GLY A 353 -8.90 14.89 7.18
N PHE A 354 -7.77 15.27 6.57
CA PHE A 354 -7.14 16.58 6.77
C PHE A 354 -7.58 17.65 5.77
N LYS A 355 -8.70 17.42 5.06
CA LYS A 355 -9.34 18.35 4.11
C LYS A 355 -8.44 18.83 2.96
N ALA A 356 -7.45 18.05 2.57
CA ALA A 356 -6.63 18.36 1.40
C ALA A 356 -7.31 18.05 0.08
N ILE A 357 -8.24 17.09 0.09
CA ILE A 357 -9.12 16.79 -1.04
C ILE A 357 -10.57 16.87 -0.60
N ASP A 358 -11.46 17.08 -1.57
CA ASP A 358 -12.91 17.03 -1.35
C ASP A 358 -13.48 15.63 -1.64
N ASP A 359 -14.78 15.43 -1.38
CA ASP A 359 -15.46 14.16 -1.60
C ASP A 359 -15.41 13.73 -3.08
N SER A 360 -15.47 14.68 -4.02
CA SER A 360 -15.47 14.38 -5.46
C SER A 360 -14.11 13.86 -5.93
N GLU A 361 -13.02 14.45 -5.43
CA GLU A 361 -11.66 13.98 -5.63
C GLU A 361 -11.44 12.63 -4.95
N TYR A 362 -11.92 12.46 -3.72
CA TYR A 362 -11.86 11.18 -3.00
C TYR A 362 -12.49 10.05 -3.83
N TYR A 363 -13.73 10.26 -4.32
CA TYR A 363 -14.40 9.27 -5.17
C TYR A 363 -13.64 9.02 -6.48
N SER A 364 -13.11 10.08 -7.11
CA SER A 364 -12.30 9.98 -8.32
C SER A 364 -11.05 9.12 -8.10
N LEU A 365 -10.36 9.29 -6.98
CA LEU A 365 -9.16 8.52 -6.62
C LEU A 365 -9.46 7.05 -6.32
N VAL A 366 -10.59 6.76 -5.65
CA VAL A 366 -11.00 5.36 -5.43
C VAL A 366 -11.38 4.69 -6.76
N ILE A 367 -12.07 5.39 -7.66
CA ILE A 367 -12.37 4.90 -9.01
C ILE A 367 -11.07 4.68 -9.80
N ALA A 368 -10.12 5.61 -9.73
CA ALA A 368 -8.81 5.46 -10.35
C ALA A 368 -8.13 4.18 -9.85
N ALA A 369 -8.07 3.97 -8.54
CA ALA A 369 -7.46 2.80 -7.92
C ALA A 369 -8.09 1.48 -8.39
N VAL A 370 -9.43 1.42 -8.42
CA VAL A 370 -10.18 0.25 -8.92
C VAL A 370 -9.93 0.03 -10.41
N PHE A 371 -9.99 1.09 -11.21
CA PHE A 371 -9.74 1.03 -12.65
C PHE A 371 -8.33 0.52 -12.95
N GLU A 372 -7.29 1.09 -12.31
CA GLU A 372 -5.90 0.67 -12.45
C GLU A 372 -5.71 -0.81 -12.12
N ALA A 373 -6.27 -1.26 -10.99
CA ALA A 373 -6.15 -2.65 -10.54
C ALA A 373 -6.76 -3.63 -11.54
N VAL A 374 -7.92 -3.33 -12.12
CA VAL A 374 -8.55 -4.19 -13.12
C VAL A 374 -7.84 -4.09 -14.47
N PHE A 375 -7.73 -2.88 -14.99
CA PHE A 375 -7.27 -2.62 -16.35
C PHE A 375 -5.83 -3.09 -16.56
N PHE A 376 -4.91 -2.73 -15.66
CA PHE A 376 -3.51 -3.10 -15.82
C PHE A 376 -3.23 -4.56 -15.49
N THR A 377 -3.98 -5.21 -14.59
CA THR A 377 -3.88 -6.66 -14.38
C THR A 377 -4.22 -7.42 -15.67
N VAL A 378 -5.31 -7.02 -16.35
CA VAL A 378 -5.71 -7.61 -17.63
C VAL A 378 -4.67 -7.31 -18.71
N LEU A 379 -4.17 -6.07 -18.79
CA LEU A 379 -3.18 -5.68 -19.78
C LEU A 379 -1.86 -6.44 -19.63
N ILE A 380 -1.36 -6.62 -18.40
CA ILE A 380 -0.18 -7.46 -18.10
C ILE A 380 -0.40 -8.87 -18.62
N LYS A 381 -1.57 -9.46 -18.35
CA LYS A 381 -1.90 -10.82 -18.79
C LYS A 381 -1.85 -10.95 -20.32
N ILE A 382 -2.46 -9.99 -21.04
CA ILE A 382 -2.47 -9.98 -22.50
C ILE A 382 -1.04 -9.89 -23.05
N ILE A 383 -0.24 -8.93 -22.57
CA ILE A 383 1.14 -8.72 -23.03
C ILE A 383 2.02 -9.93 -22.72
N PHE A 384 1.89 -10.49 -21.51
CA PHE A 384 2.68 -11.64 -21.08
C PHE A 384 2.47 -12.85 -21.99
N TYR A 385 1.22 -13.25 -22.22
CA TYR A 385 0.88 -14.41 -23.03
C TYR A 385 1.06 -14.18 -24.54
N SER A 386 0.85 -12.97 -25.05
CA SER A 386 1.03 -12.64 -26.48
C SER A 386 2.46 -12.92 -26.96
N GLY A 387 3.48 -12.74 -26.11
CA GLY A 387 4.87 -13.01 -26.49
C GLY A 387 5.27 -14.49 -26.45
N ASN A 388 4.60 -15.34 -25.66
CA ASN A 388 4.92 -16.78 -25.61
C ASN A 388 4.35 -17.58 -26.79
N SER A 389 3.37 -17.03 -27.52
CA SER A 389 2.84 -17.67 -28.72
C SER A 389 3.82 -17.71 -29.90
N LYS A 390 4.85 -16.84 -29.93
CA LYS A 390 5.89 -16.86 -30.97
C LYS A 390 6.94 -17.95 -30.73
N ALA A 391 7.30 -18.23 -29.47
CA ALA A 391 8.29 -19.25 -29.11
C ALA A 391 7.79 -20.71 -29.19
N ARG A 392 6.51 -20.93 -29.54
CA ARG A 392 5.90 -22.26 -29.70
C ARG A 392 5.72 -22.66 -31.17
N LYS A 393 6.14 -21.81 -32.10
CA LYS A 393 6.03 -22.00 -33.56
C LYS A 393 7.39 -22.13 -34.26
N ASP A 394 8.48 -22.03 -33.51
CA ASP A 394 9.83 -22.41 -33.91
C ASP A 394 10.21 -23.67 -33.10
#